data_AF-A0A9C9KPL6-F1
#
_entry.id   AF-A0A9C9KPL6-F1
#
_cell.length_a   1.000
_cell.length_b   1.000
_cell.length_c   1.000
_cell.angle_alpha   90.00
_cell.angle_beta   90.00
_cell.angle_gamma   90.00
#
_symmetry.space_group_name_H-M   'P 1'
#
loop_
_entity.id
_entity.type
_entity.pdbx_description
1 polymer ?
#
loop_
_entity_poly.entity_id
_entity_poly.type
_entity_poly.pdbx_seq_one_letter_code
_entity_poly.pdbx_strand_id
1 'polypeptide(L)'
;MADQHVSEQPEISKAYHLNGLQLKKDLRQGMRLTLRRLTPSSLDLVAAASWRGKKFRLWLVFWHATGGNAYKVLTFYHNKAVSVSPKTPFVRANLSYDFLLPDQPFDVVRVIFFPASGAMKPEVVIDKLQVVETVWEDNLLTPYLVALGLLLLLLIPALGLVEVLGRKYHRWQSRVLLIFPGAMLFWLLAFVLFIGLRGALPDQVSVLYPALVLLSVLTLAAPAWRSLHSAPELARAVLFFMISGLLLTHVMIKDTPLPEQNFSYNSVSGPKTFWAFYALDNYFPYVNARALARNESFEKYYGPSGYPALFYQPEDREMASGAIYAAIRSALEPLSHTVADSYVTFASVALFFNLMVMFPLWLLVKRYLPDRNPLPVLLATAATAFFMGNLFMSWFKMAGAALFLCGLVWWLIHTDKHRWWIAGLLFGLATNMHASLAMGLPVLFIWFIARDFRATSPDSSALERSRKLLGPLQFGLVFTLVNLPWAVVKELFFKRSTVLLQQMFLNGENDPRGLWATVKLFFAHYPLPEQFHYRLQQMFDSLQLVNWAGIFTHLGSNFFQGLRLWNLFEFDRVSMLFAPLLFFVLLQGLWSRFGPSLAEKMTDHHQEQRQLLWVCAISTLLLLFLAYGAAP
;
A
#
# COMPACT_ATOMS: atom_id res chain seq x y z
N MET A 1 -9.13 16.69 61.68
CA MET A 1 -8.48 17.96 61.29
C MET A 1 -7.55 17.64 60.16
N ALA A 2 -7.92 18.10 58.97
CA ALA A 2 -7.10 18.04 57.77
C ALA A 2 -6.24 19.29 57.74
N ASP A 3 -4.96 19.19 57.39
CA ASP A 3 -4.21 20.34 56.91
C ASP A 3 -3.38 20.02 55.67
N GLN A 4 -3.37 21.02 54.81
CA GLN A 4 -3.14 21.02 53.37
C GLN A 4 -1.66 21.01 52.94
N HIS A 5 -1.45 20.54 51.71
CA HIS A 5 -0.34 20.82 50.80
C HIS A 5 -0.08 22.32 50.55
N VAL A 6 1.20 22.69 50.40
CA VAL A 6 1.78 23.64 49.39
C VAL A 6 3.26 23.21 49.20
N SER A 7 3.75 22.63 48.09
CA SER A 7 3.97 23.10 46.71
C SER A 7 5.04 24.21 46.57
N GLU A 8 6.32 23.85 46.49
CA GLU A 8 7.36 24.73 45.92
C GLU A 8 7.55 24.42 44.43
N GLN A 9 6.75 25.10 43.59
CA GLN A 9 7.14 25.44 42.22
C GLN A 9 7.75 26.85 42.25
N PRO A 10 8.87 27.11 41.56
CA PRO A 10 9.20 28.48 41.21
C PRO A 10 8.30 28.88 40.03
N GLU A 11 7.21 29.60 40.34
CA GLU A 11 6.47 30.39 39.37
C GLU A 11 7.40 31.46 38.77
N ILE A 12 7.75 31.30 37.50
CA ILE A 12 8.31 32.39 36.70
C ILE A 12 7.14 33.03 35.93
N SER A 13 6.38 33.88 36.62
CA SER A 13 5.37 34.74 36.03
C SER A 13 5.92 36.16 35.83
N LYS A 14 6.69 36.39 34.76
CA LYS A 14 6.84 37.74 34.17
C LYS A 14 6.84 37.64 32.65
N ALA A 15 5.96 38.42 32.04
CA ALA A 15 5.87 38.58 30.60
C ALA A 15 7.15 39.27 30.10
N TYR A 16 8.03 38.51 29.46
CA TYR A 16 9.14 39.07 28.70
C TYR A 16 8.70 39.20 27.24
N HIS A 17 8.82 40.42 26.70
CA HIS A 17 8.91 40.62 25.26
C HIS A 17 10.15 39.84 24.77
N LEU A 18 9.92 38.65 24.22
CA LEU A 18 10.94 37.67 23.83
C LEU A 18 11.61 38.08 22.52
N ASN A 19 12.54 39.03 22.58
CA ASN A 19 13.61 39.17 21.60
C ASN A 19 14.88 38.54 22.19
N GLY A 20 15.28 37.39 21.66
CA GLY A 20 16.62 36.79 21.88
C GLY A 20 16.92 36.37 23.32
N LEU A 21 16.43 35.21 23.74
CA LEU A 21 16.87 34.59 24.99
C LEU A 21 18.16 33.79 24.72
N GLN A 22 19.33 34.35 25.06
CA GLN A 22 20.60 33.62 25.10
C GLN A 22 20.68 32.84 26.42
N LEU A 23 20.46 31.53 26.37
CA LEU A 23 20.73 30.65 27.50
C LEU A 23 22.23 30.35 27.58
N LYS A 24 22.99 31.16 28.34
CA LYS A 24 24.39 30.89 28.74
C LYS A 24 24.46 30.06 30.03
N LYS A 25 23.81 28.88 30.05
CA LYS A 25 23.92 27.96 31.19
C LYS A 25 24.08 26.54 30.66
N ASP A 26 25.07 25.82 31.18
CA ASP A 26 25.27 24.39 30.89
C ASP A 26 23.92 23.67 30.97
N LEU A 27 23.48 23.15 29.83
CA LEU A 27 22.23 22.39 29.68
C LEU A 27 22.32 21.10 30.52
N ARG A 28 22.10 21.21 31.84
CA ARG A 28 21.83 20.05 32.69
C ARG A 28 20.42 19.56 32.37
N GLN A 29 20.28 18.25 32.24
CA GLN A 29 19.05 17.56 31.83
C GLN A 29 17.80 18.11 32.56
N GLY A 30 16.76 18.50 31.80
CA GLY A 30 15.42 18.74 32.35
C GLY A 30 14.97 20.20 32.54
N MET A 31 15.26 21.12 31.60
CA MET A 31 14.62 22.44 31.59
C MET A 31 13.20 22.39 30.98
N ARG A 32 12.21 22.94 31.68
CA ARG A 32 10.84 23.20 31.21
C ARG A 32 10.66 24.70 30.93
N LEU A 33 10.27 25.05 29.71
CA LEU A 33 10.15 26.44 29.24
C LEU A 33 8.75 26.66 28.64
N THR A 34 7.90 27.36 29.38
CA THR A 34 6.51 27.67 28.96
C THR A 34 6.50 28.95 28.11
N LEU A 35 6.20 28.83 26.81
CA LEU A 35 6.07 29.99 25.92
C LEU A 35 4.59 30.40 25.81
N ARG A 36 4.21 31.45 26.52
CA ARG A 36 2.86 32.03 26.46
C ARG A 36 2.76 33.03 25.31
N ARG A 37 1.87 32.74 24.34
CA ARG A 37 1.52 33.55 23.14
C ARG A 37 2.64 33.69 22.09
N LEU A 38 2.43 33.09 20.92
CA LEU A 38 3.36 33.16 19.79
C LEU A 38 3.19 34.45 18.95
N THR A 39 3.89 35.52 19.28
CA THR A 39 4.60 36.31 18.25
C THR A 39 5.85 35.52 17.82
N PRO A 40 6.49 35.75 16.65
CA PRO A 40 7.66 34.97 16.24
C PRO A 40 8.66 34.91 17.40
N SER A 41 8.78 33.73 18.01
CA SER A 41 9.61 33.49 19.19
C SER A 41 10.73 32.57 18.74
N SER A 42 11.97 32.98 18.97
CA SER A 42 13.15 32.18 18.66
C SER A 42 13.84 31.75 19.95
N LEU A 43 14.14 30.46 20.07
CA LEU A 43 15.03 29.94 21.10
C LEU A 43 16.43 29.76 20.51
N ASP A 44 17.44 30.45 21.04
CA ASP A 44 18.83 30.31 20.62
C ASP A 44 19.59 29.42 21.60
N LEU A 45 20.07 28.28 21.11
CA LEU A 45 20.91 27.35 21.84
C LEU A 45 22.36 27.54 21.41
N VAL A 46 23.19 28.11 22.28
CA VAL A 46 24.62 28.29 22.00
C VAL A 46 25.33 26.95 22.22
N ALA A 47 26.00 26.46 21.19
CA ALA A 47 26.66 25.16 21.24
C ALA A 47 28.06 25.26 21.83
N ALA A 48 28.38 24.40 22.80
CA ALA A 48 29.73 24.26 23.33
C ALA A 48 30.52 23.31 22.42
N ALA A 49 31.32 23.88 21.50
CA ALA A 49 32.47 23.39 20.72
C ALA A 49 32.61 21.93 20.20
N SER A 50 31.82 20.92 20.58
CA SER A 50 31.91 19.58 19.97
C SER A 50 30.63 18.74 20.10
N TRP A 51 29.61 19.03 19.28
CA TRP A 51 28.38 18.22 19.17
C TRP A 51 28.38 17.32 17.93
N ARG A 52 29.55 16.89 17.48
CA ARG A 52 29.69 15.93 16.39
C ARG A 52 29.03 14.60 16.77
N GLY A 53 28.26 14.01 15.85
CA GLY A 53 27.51 12.77 16.13
C GLY A 53 26.41 12.91 17.19
N LYS A 54 25.91 14.12 17.45
CA LYS A 54 24.79 14.36 18.35
C LYS A 54 23.53 14.73 17.57
N LYS A 55 22.38 14.62 18.23
CA LYS A 55 21.11 15.19 17.78
C LYS A 55 20.41 15.92 18.92
N PHE A 56 19.51 16.81 18.57
CA PHE A 56 18.65 17.51 19.49
C PHE A 56 17.29 16.85 19.59
N ARG A 57 16.87 16.49 20.80
CA ARG A 57 15.51 16.05 21.09
C ARG A 57 14.74 17.15 21.81
N LEU A 58 13.63 17.57 21.22
CA LEU A 58 12.75 18.63 21.73
C LEU A 58 11.37 18.04 22.04
N TRP A 59 10.91 18.19 23.28
CA TRP A 59 9.56 17.80 23.67
C TRP A 59 8.67 19.04 23.74
N LEU A 60 7.55 18.99 23.03
CA LEU A 60 6.56 20.05 22.96
C LEU A 60 5.22 19.58 23.51
N VAL A 61 4.58 20.40 24.35
CA VAL A 61 3.19 20.25 24.79
C VAL A 61 2.37 21.38 24.22
N PHE A 62 1.29 21.06 23.51
CA PHE A 62 0.37 22.04 22.95
C PHE A 62 -0.86 22.19 23.86
N TRP A 63 -1.13 23.42 24.31
CA TRP A 63 -2.30 23.79 25.09
C TRP A 63 -3.29 24.56 24.20
N HIS A 64 -4.58 24.23 24.30
CA HIS A 64 -5.69 24.89 23.58
C HIS A 64 -5.58 24.89 22.04
N ALA A 65 -5.10 23.80 21.44
CA ALA A 65 -5.08 23.64 19.99
C ALA A 65 -6.47 23.21 19.46
N THR A 66 -7.39 24.16 19.28
CA THR A 66 -8.59 23.94 18.45
C THR A 66 -8.24 24.27 17.00
N GLY A 67 -8.04 23.23 16.19
CA GLY A 67 -7.87 23.34 14.74
C GLY A 67 -6.43 23.56 14.25
N GLY A 68 -6.06 22.80 13.22
CA GLY A 68 -5.22 23.26 12.10
C GLY A 68 -3.79 23.77 12.31
N ASN A 69 -3.18 23.78 13.50
CA ASN A 69 -1.89 24.46 13.69
C ASN A 69 -0.69 23.69 13.09
N ALA A 70 -0.13 24.21 12.01
CA ALA A 70 1.22 23.85 11.54
C ALA A 70 2.23 24.83 12.14
N TYR A 71 3.35 24.29 12.63
CA TYR A 71 4.49 25.10 13.06
C TYR A 71 5.64 24.89 12.09
N LYS A 72 6.59 25.83 12.06
CA LYS A 72 7.84 25.65 11.35
C LYS A 72 8.97 25.88 12.32
N VAL A 73 9.80 24.85 12.52
CA VAL A 73 11.06 24.93 13.25
C VAL A 73 12.15 25.22 12.24
N LEU A 74 12.68 26.46 12.29
CA LEU A 74 13.86 26.82 11.51
C LEU A 74 15.08 26.70 12.40
N THR A 75 16.01 25.81 12.01
CA THR A 75 17.35 25.75 12.56
C THR A 75 18.28 26.63 11.74
N PHE A 76 19.01 27.55 12.35
CA PHE A 76 19.97 28.40 11.65
C PHE A 76 21.38 27.90 11.89
N TYR A 77 22.19 27.87 10.83
CA TYR A 77 23.61 27.57 10.83
C TYR A 77 24.34 28.72 10.14
N HIS A 78 25.15 29.52 10.86
CA HIS A 78 25.81 30.71 10.28
C HIS A 78 24.89 31.52 9.34
N ASN A 79 23.66 31.81 9.78
CA ASN A 79 22.59 32.48 9.00
C ASN A 79 21.99 31.73 7.79
N LYS A 80 22.38 30.48 7.51
CA LYS A 80 21.67 29.58 6.59
C LYS A 80 20.58 28.80 7.33
N ALA A 81 19.34 28.94 6.87
CA ALA A 81 18.21 28.24 7.46
C ALA A 81 18.13 26.78 6.95
N VAL A 82 18.19 25.82 7.87
CA VAL A 82 17.72 24.45 7.67
C VAL A 82 16.29 24.39 8.22
N SER A 83 15.33 24.21 7.32
CA SER A 83 13.91 24.35 7.61
C SER A 83 13.25 22.98 7.81
N VAL A 84 12.59 22.76 8.94
CA VAL A 84 11.66 21.64 9.12
C VAL A 84 10.30 22.18 9.56
N SER A 85 9.29 22.04 8.70
CA SER A 85 7.91 22.40 9.02
C SER A 85 7.14 21.16 9.51
N PRO A 86 6.83 21.01 10.81
CA PRO A 86 5.74 20.13 11.22
C PRO A 86 4.41 20.63 10.66
N LYS A 87 3.90 19.95 9.62
CA LYS A 87 2.63 20.26 8.95
C LYS A 87 1.41 19.55 9.56
N THR A 88 1.27 19.41 10.88
CA THR A 88 0.06 18.77 11.43
C THR A 88 -0.57 19.36 12.69
N PRO A 89 -1.92 19.46 12.72
CA PRO A 89 -2.66 19.86 13.91
C PRO A 89 -2.87 18.70 14.88
N PHE A 90 -2.78 18.98 16.18
CA PHE A 90 -3.08 18.00 17.23
C PHE A 90 -3.92 18.62 18.34
N VAL A 91 -4.81 17.80 18.92
CA VAL A 91 -5.52 18.05 20.19
C VAL A 91 -4.68 17.39 21.30
N ARG A 92 -4.10 18.20 22.20
CA ARG A 92 -3.23 17.83 23.35
C ARG A 92 -2.37 16.56 23.13
N ALA A 93 -1.16 16.75 22.62
CA ALA A 93 -0.15 15.69 22.56
C ALA A 93 1.18 16.18 23.17
N ASN A 94 1.85 15.30 23.92
CA ASN A 94 3.27 15.41 24.21
C ASN A 94 4.01 14.86 22.99
N LEU A 95 4.67 15.72 22.23
CA LEU A 95 5.40 15.33 21.02
C LEU A 95 6.89 15.52 21.23
N SER A 96 7.68 14.48 20.96
CA SER A 96 9.14 14.59 20.89
C SER A 96 9.59 14.67 19.43
N TYR A 97 10.47 15.62 19.12
CA TYR A 97 11.07 15.80 17.81
C TYR A 97 12.57 15.69 17.89
N ASP A 98 13.15 14.88 17.01
CA ASP A 98 14.59 14.73 16.88
C ASP A 98 15.10 15.53 15.67
N PHE A 99 16.15 16.31 15.89
CA PHE A 99 16.81 17.14 14.90
C PHE A 99 18.28 16.75 14.80
N LEU A 100 18.69 16.27 13.63
CA LEU A 100 20.09 15.95 13.38
C LEU A 100 20.93 17.23 13.32
N LEU A 101 22.04 17.20 14.04
CA LEU A 101 23.01 18.27 13.99
C LEU A 101 23.96 18.04 12.81
N PRO A 102 24.35 19.11 12.10
CA PRO A 102 25.36 18.98 11.05
C PRO A 102 26.68 18.51 11.65
N ASP A 103 27.41 17.70 10.88
CA ASP A 103 28.70 17.13 11.29
C ASP A 103 29.86 18.15 11.22
N GLN A 104 29.53 19.44 11.10
CA GLN A 104 30.43 20.59 11.05
C GLN A 104 30.24 21.46 12.31
N PRO A 105 31.26 22.22 12.75
CA PRO A 105 31.14 23.12 13.90
C PRO A 105 30.04 24.17 13.68
N PHE A 106 29.25 24.47 14.71
CA PHE A 106 28.25 25.55 14.68
C PHE A 106 28.19 26.28 16.02
N ASP A 107 27.87 27.57 15.98
CA ASP A 107 27.85 28.42 17.18
C ASP A 107 26.48 28.47 17.85
N VAL A 108 25.39 28.44 17.07
CA VAL A 108 24.02 28.61 17.57
C VAL A 108 23.07 27.70 16.81
N VAL A 109 22.21 26.98 17.53
CA VAL A 109 20.98 26.36 17.01
C VAL A 109 19.80 27.21 17.42
N ARG A 110 19.26 27.95 16.47
CA ARG A 110 18.03 28.71 16.67
C ARG A 110 16.82 27.83 16.38
N VAL A 111 15.76 27.88 17.18
CA VAL A 111 14.47 27.21 16.92
C VAL A 111 13.42 28.32 16.84
N ILE A 112 12.93 28.62 15.64
CA ILE A 112 11.84 29.60 15.45
C ILE A 112 10.51 28.86 15.42
N PHE A 113 9.44 29.45 15.94
CA PHE A 113 8.07 28.96 15.78
C PHE A 113 7.25 29.90 14.92
N PHE A 114 6.71 29.42 13.80
CA PHE A 114 5.77 30.17 12.96
C PHE A 114 4.35 29.64 13.13
N PRO A 115 3.34 30.48 13.42
CA PRO A 115 1.94 30.07 13.31
C PRO A 115 1.55 29.92 11.83
N ALA A 116 0.73 28.92 11.50
CA ALA A 116 0.06 28.86 10.20
C ALA A 116 -0.89 30.05 10.04
N SER A 117 -1.01 30.59 8.81
CA SER A 117 -1.84 31.77 8.53
C SER A 117 -3.30 31.53 8.90
N GLY A 118 -3.86 32.36 9.79
CA GLY A 118 -5.30 32.39 10.10
C GLY A 118 -5.75 31.58 11.32
N ALA A 119 -4.87 30.85 12.02
CA ALA A 119 -5.25 30.06 13.20
C ALA A 119 -5.07 30.83 14.53
N MET A 120 -5.91 30.55 15.54
CA MET A 120 -5.69 31.03 16.92
C MET A 120 -4.32 30.54 17.42
N LYS A 121 -3.52 31.45 17.97
CA LYS A 121 -2.17 31.19 18.51
C LYS A 121 -2.25 30.18 19.67
N PRO A 122 -1.82 28.92 19.51
CA PRO A 122 -1.83 27.97 20.61
C PRO A 122 -0.68 28.29 21.57
N GLU A 123 -0.87 27.96 22.84
CA GLU A 123 0.20 28.02 23.83
C GLU A 123 1.06 26.75 23.69
N VAL A 124 2.34 26.93 23.41
CA VAL A 124 3.31 25.83 23.22
C VAL A 124 4.27 25.85 24.40
N VAL A 125 4.38 24.72 25.08
CA VAL A 125 5.34 24.54 26.18
C VAL A 125 6.45 23.64 25.68
N ILE A 126 7.69 24.10 25.76
CA ILE A 126 8.85 23.22 25.63
C ILE A 126 8.95 22.46 26.95
N ASP A 127 8.53 21.21 26.95
CA ASP A 127 8.52 20.40 28.16
C ASP A 127 9.93 20.02 28.59
N LYS A 128 10.76 19.67 27.60
CA LYS A 128 12.12 19.20 27.76
C LYS A 128 12.93 19.48 26.50
N LEU A 129 14.23 19.69 26.67
CA LEU A 129 15.21 19.72 25.60
C LEU A 129 16.41 18.86 26.03
N GLN A 130 16.93 18.03 25.13
CA GLN A 130 18.08 17.18 25.42
C GLN A 130 18.97 17.02 24.18
N VAL A 131 20.29 17.10 24.38
CA VAL A 131 21.28 16.62 23.40
C VAL A 131 21.48 15.13 23.65
N VAL A 132 21.29 14.32 22.61
CA VAL A 132 21.47 12.86 22.68
C VAL A 132 22.41 12.40 21.58
N GLU A 133 23.01 11.21 21.75
CA GLU A 133 23.83 10.60 20.70
C GLU A 133 22.98 10.29 19.47
N THR A 134 23.60 10.35 18.30
CA THR A 134 23.01 9.71 17.13
C THR A 134 23.06 8.19 17.27
N VAL A 135 21.97 7.55 16.87
CA VAL A 135 21.85 6.09 16.76
C VAL A 135 21.81 5.69 15.29
N TRP A 136 21.88 4.40 15.00
CA TRP A 136 21.85 3.90 13.62
C TRP A 136 20.60 4.38 12.86
N GLU A 137 19.43 4.51 13.49
CA GLU A 137 18.18 5.06 12.90
C GLU A 137 18.32 6.49 12.36
N ASP A 138 19.37 7.21 12.76
CA ASP A 138 19.62 8.58 12.33
C ASP A 138 20.43 8.65 11.01
N ASN A 139 20.93 7.52 10.51
CA ASN A 139 21.78 7.45 9.32
C ASN A 139 20.95 7.43 8.02
N LEU A 140 21.42 8.16 6.99
CA LEU A 140 20.87 8.15 5.64
C LEU A 140 20.86 6.76 4.98
N LEU A 141 21.72 5.84 5.41
CA LEU A 141 21.76 4.46 4.91
C LEU A 141 20.69 3.56 5.54
N THR A 142 20.14 3.93 6.69
CA THR A 142 19.24 3.07 7.47
C THR A 142 17.97 2.68 6.73
N PRO A 143 17.24 3.60 6.06
CA PRO A 143 16.06 3.22 5.29
C PRO A 143 16.36 2.19 4.19
N TYR A 144 17.57 2.21 3.61
CA TYR A 144 18.00 1.22 2.61
C TYR A 144 18.31 -0.14 3.23
N LEU A 145 18.94 -0.16 4.41
CA LEU A 145 19.20 -1.39 5.15
C LEU A 145 17.89 -2.05 5.61
N VAL A 146 16.94 -1.25 6.10
CA VAL A 146 15.59 -1.70 6.45
C VAL A 146 14.88 -2.25 5.21
N ALA A 147 14.88 -1.51 4.10
CA ALA A 147 14.30 -1.94 2.84
C ALA A 147 14.92 -3.26 2.32
N LEU A 148 16.24 -3.39 2.37
CA LEU A 148 16.94 -4.61 1.99
C LEU A 148 16.54 -5.79 2.89
N GLY A 149 16.51 -5.57 4.21
CA GLY A 149 16.05 -6.57 5.17
C GLY A 149 14.62 -7.03 4.89
N LEU A 150 13.70 -6.09 4.66
CA LEU A 150 12.31 -6.37 4.29
C LEU A 150 12.19 -7.17 2.98
N LEU A 151 12.95 -6.79 1.95
CA LEU A 151 12.97 -7.53 0.68
C LEU A 151 13.43 -8.98 0.88
N LEU A 152 14.48 -9.19 1.67
CA LEU A 152 14.98 -10.54 1.98
C LEU A 152 13.97 -11.34 2.82
N LEU A 153 13.33 -10.70 3.80
CA LEU A 153 12.26 -11.28 4.62
C LEU A 153 11.01 -11.64 3.81
N LEU A 154 10.83 -11.08 2.61
CA LEU A 154 9.79 -11.48 1.68
C LEU A 154 10.24 -12.60 0.74
N LEU A 155 11.43 -12.45 0.15
CA LEU A 155 11.91 -13.34 -0.91
C LEU A 155 12.42 -14.68 -0.40
N ILE A 156 13.18 -14.70 0.71
CA ILE A 156 13.76 -15.93 1.24
C ILE A 156 12.67 -16.94 1.59
N PRO A 157 11.67 -16.62 2.43
CA PRO A 157 10.64 -17.60 2.75
C PRO A 157 9.79 -17.98 1.52
N ALA A 158 9.51 -17.01 0.63
CA ALA A 158 8.80 -17.29 -0.62
C ALA A 158 9.51 -18.32 -1.49
N LEU A 159 10.77 -18.07 -1.84
CA LEU A 159 11.58 -18.94 -2.68
C LEU A 159 11.81 -20.30 -2.00
N GLY A 160 12.02 -20.30 -0.68
CA GLY A 160 12.20 -21.52 0.08
C GLY A 160 10.96 -22.39 0.10
N LEU A 161 9.78 -21.82 0.35
CA LEU A 161 8.50 -22.53 0.27
C LEU A 161 8.21 -23.04 -1.14
N VAL A 162 8.49 -22.23 -2.17
CA VAL A 162 8.35 -22.65 -3.57
C VAL A 162 9.26 -23.83 -3.89
N GLU A 163 10.50 -23.85 -3.40
CA GLU A 163 11.40 -24.99 -3.61
C GLU A 163 10.95 -26.25 -2.85
N VAL A 164 10.47 -26.10 -1.61
CA VAL A 164 10.06 -27.23 -0.76
C VAL A 164 8.73 -27.82 -1.22
N LEU A 165 7.71 -26.98 -1.41
CA LEU A 165 6.34 -27.38 -1.77
C LEU A 165 6.19 -27.59 -3.27
N GLY A 166 6.95 -26.85 -4.07
CA GLY A 166 6.89 -26.85 -5.52
C GLY A 166 7.82 -27.82 -6.22
N ARG A 167 8.40 -28.81 -5.51
CA ARG A 167 9.26 -29.85 -6.13
C ARG A 167 8.61 -30.53 -7.33
N LYS A 168 7.28 -30.64 -7.33
CA LYS A 168 6.48 -31.20 -8.43
C LYS A 168 6.42 -30.29 -9.67
N TYR A 169 6.65 -28.99 -9.50
CA TYR A 169 6.64 -27.98 -10.55
C TYR A 169 8.09 -27.65 -10.94
N HIS A 170 8.70 -28.52 -11.75
CA HIS A 170 10.08 -28.35 -12.22
C HIS A 170 10.28 -27.16 -13.17
N ARG A 171 9.19 -26.63 -13.75
CA ARG A 171 9.25 -25.48 -14.66
C ARG A 171 9.46 -24.18 -13.89
N TRP A 172 10.49 -23.42 -14.28
CA TRP A 172 10.81 -22.14 -13.66
C TRP A 172 9.63 -21.14 -13.74
N GLN A 173 8.78 -21.22 -14.77
CA GLN A 173 7.59 -20.37 -14.88
C GLN A 173 6.63 -20.59 -13.71
N SER A 174 6.37 -21.84 -13.35
CA SER A 174 5.50 -22.19 -12.21
C SER A 174 6.09 -21.66 -10.90
N ARG A 175 7.42 -21.76 -10.73
CA ARG A 175 8.10 -21.24 -9.54
C ARG A 175 7.96 -19.72 -9.41
N VAL A 176 8.14 -18.99 -10.51
CA VAL A 176 7.97 -17.52 -10.54
C VAL A 176 6.55 -17.11 -10.13
N LEU A 177 5.51 -17.80 -10.62
CA LEU A 177 4.12 -17.53 -10.26
C LEU A 177 3.81 -17.79 -8.78
N LEU A 178 4.59 -18.66 -8.13
CA LEU A 178 4.36 -19.07 -6.75
C LEU A 178 5.16 -18.26 -5.72
N ILE A 179 6.06 -17.36 -6.15
CA ILE A 179 6.83 -16.49 -5.23
C ILE A 179 5.88 -15.65 -4.38
N PHE A 180 5.00 -14.88 -5.03
CA PHE A 180 4.13 -13.97 -4.31
C PHE A 180 3.12 -14.68 -3.38
N PRO A 181 2.34 -15.69 -3.82
CA PRO A 181 1.48 -16.44 -2.91
C PRO A 181 2.27 -17.18 -1.82
N GLY A 182 3.51 -17.60 -2.11
CA GLY A 182 4.42 -18.17 -1.11
C GLY A 182 4.79 -17.16 -0.02
N ALA A 183 5.13 -15.91 -0.40
CA ALA A 183 5.38 -14.82 0.54
C ALA A 183 4.15 -14.52 1.40
N MET A 184 2.96 -14.45 0.78
CA MET A 184 1.71 -14.24 1.50
C MET A 184 1.40 -15.36 2.47
N LEU A 185 1.51 -16.61 2.03
CA LEU A 185 1.25 -17.77 2.86
C LEU A 185 2.17 -17.78 4.07
N PHE A 186 3.47 -17.52 3.89
CA PHE A 186 4.42 -17.42 4.99
C PHE A 186 3.97 -16.38 6.04
N TRP A 187 3.67 -15.15 5.62
CA TRP A 187 3.32 -14.08 6.54
C TRP A 187 1.93 -14.23 7.17
N LEU A 188 0.97 -14.84 6.48
CA LEU A 188 -0.32 -15.20 7.06
C LEU A 188 -0.17 -16.32 8.12
N LEU A 189 0.67 -17.31 7.87
CA LEU A 189 1.00 -18.33 8.87
C LEU A 189 1.77 -17.73 10.05
N ALA A 190 2.69 -16.80 9.80
CA ALA A 190 3.38 -16.05 10.85
C ALA A 190 2.40 -15.22 11.69
N PHE A 191 1.38 -14.63 11.07
CA PHE A 191 0.30 -13.94 11.78
C PHE A 191 -0.49 -14.90 12.69
N VAL A 192 -0.87 -16.08 12.18
CA VAL A 192 -1.55 -17.11 13.00
C VAL A 192 -0.68 -17.55 14.17
N LEU A 193 0.62 -17.78 13.93
CA LEU A 193 1.59 -18.11 14.98
C LEU A 193 1.68 -17.00 16.03
N PHE A 194 1.74 -15.74 15.60
CA PHE A 194 1.79 -14.58 16.48
C PHE A 194 0.57 -14.51 17.41
N ILE A 195 -0.64 -14.66 16.86
CA ILE A 195 -1.87 -14.66 17.64
C ILE A 195 -1.91 -15.86 18.60
N GLY A 196 -1.51 -17.05 18.15
CA GLY A 196 -1.44 -18.25 18.98
C GLY A 196 -0.46 -18.10 20.15
N LEU A 197 0.75 -17.60 19.89
CA LEU A 197 1.76 -17.34 20.93
C LEU A 197 1.32 -16.26 21.90
N ARG A 198 0.66 -15.20 21.42
CA ARG A 198 0.10 -14.17 22.30
C ARG A 198 -0.94 -14.74 23.25
N GLY A 199 -1.80 -15.65 22.77
CA GLY A 199 -2.82 -16.29 23.59
C GLY A 199 -2.25 -17.29 24.60
N ALA A 200 -1.22 -18.05 24.21
CA ALA A 200 -0.64 -19.11 25.03
C ALA A 200 0.48 -18.64 25.97
N LEU A 201 1.32 -17.70 25.52
CA LEU A 201 2.56 -17.25 26.18
C LEU A 201 2.73 -15.72 26.05
N PRO A 202 1.82 -14.91 26.60
CA PRO A 202 1.79 -13.46 26.41
C PRO A 202 3.09 -12.75 26.82
N ASP A 203 3.71 -13.17 27.93
CA ASP A 203 4.92 -12.52 28.46
C ASP A 203 6.18 -12.81 27.63
N GLN A 204 6.15 -13.87 26.81
CA GLN A 204 7.30 -14.33 26.03
C GLN A 204 7.17 -14.02 24.54
N VAL A 205 6.00 -13.57 24.08
CA VAL A 205 5.71 -13.35 22.65
C VAL A 205 6.69 -12.38 21.99
N SER A 206 7.13 -11.34 22.71
CA SER A 206 8.08 -10.33 22.21
C SER A 206 9.46 -10.91 21.88
N VAL A 207 9.83 -12.05 22.45
CA VAL A 207 11.12 -12.71 22.19
C VAL A 207 10.94 -13.95 21.32
N LEU A 208 9.97 -14.81 21.65
CA LEU A 208 9.75 -16.07 20.97
C LEU A 208 9.27 -15.90 19.53
N TYR A 209 8.30 -15.01 19.28
CA TYR A 209 7.75 -14.87 17.94
C TYR A 209 8.82 -14.40 16.93
N PRO A 210 9.60 -13.34 17.19
CA PRO A 210 10.66 -12.89 16.29
C PRO A 210 11.76 -13.94 16.09
N ALA A 211 12.13 -14.67 17.16
CA ALA A 211 13.10 -15.77 17.06
C ALA A 211 12.60 -16.92 16.16
N LEU A 212 11.33 -17.29 16.28
CA LEU A 212 10.71 -18.32 15.43
C LEU A 212 10.56 -17.88 13.98
N VAL A 213 10.22 -16.62 13.73
CA VAL A 213 10.21 -16.05 12.37
C VAL A 213 11.60 -16.09 11.76
N LEU A 214 12.62 -15.62 12.49
CA LEU A 214 14.01 -15.65 12.05
C LEU A 214 14.48 -17.08 11.76
N LEU A 215 14.23 -18.03 12.67
CA LEU A 215 14.55 -19.43 12.48
C LEU A 215 13.86 -20.00 11.23
N SER A 216 12.59 -19.67 11.02
CA SER A 216 11.84 -20.09 9.83
C SER A 216 12.46 -19.53 8.54
N VAL A 217 12.87 -18.26 8.54
CA VAL A 217 13.57 -17.65 7.39
C VAL A 217 14.91 -18.33 7.14
N LEU A 218 15.70 -18.59 8.19
CA LEU A 218 17.01 -19.25 8.09
C LEU A 218 16.90 -20.69 7.57
N THR A 219 15.92 -21.46 8.04
CA THR A 219 15.67 -22.83 7.55
C THR A 219 15.27 -22.85 6.07
N LEU A 220 14.61 -21.79 5.60
CA LEU A 220 14.20 -21.64 4.20
C LEU A 220 15.28 -21.02 3.30
N ALA A 221 16.38 -20.51 3.86
CA ALA A 221 17.46 -19.87 3.10
C ALA A 221 18.19 -20.84 2.15
N ALA A 222 18.55 -22.04 2.61
CA ALA A 222 19.20 -23.03 1.76
C ALA A 222 18.29 -23.57 0.62
N PRO A 223 17.00 -23.88 0.87
CA PRO A 223 16.03 -24.10 -0.20
C PRO A 223 15.90 -22.92 -1.18
N ALA A 224 15.79 -21.68 -0.68
CA ALA A 224 15.70 -20.50 -1.52
C ALA A 224 16.91 -20.34 -2.46
N TRP A 225 18.12 -20.55 -1.92
CA TRP A 225 19.36 -20.53 -2.69
C TRP A 225 19.36 -21.56 -3.82
N ARG A 226 18.91 -22.80 -3.55
CA ARG A 226 18.77 -23.86 -4.56
C ARG A 226 17.76 -23.49 -5.65
N SER A 227 16.65 -22.84 -5.30
CA SER A 227 15.67 -22.36 -6.30
C SER A 227 16.30 -21.36 -7.26
N LEU A 228 17.10 -20.41 -6.75
CA LEU A 228 17.78 -19.41 -7.57
C LEU A 228 18.87 -20.05 -8.45
N HIS A 229 19.67 -20.97 -7.90
CA HIS A 229 20.75 -21.65 -8.62
C HIS A 229 20.23 -22.55 -9.74
N SER A 230 19.11 -23.23 -9.51
CA SER A 230 18.52 -24.13 -10.51
C SER A 230 17.78 -23.40 -11.63
N ALA A 231 17.54 -22.09 -11.52
CA ALA A 231 16.78 -21.32 -12.50
C ALA A 231 17.36 -19.90 -12.72
N PRO A 232 18.29 -19.71 -13.67
CA PRO A 232 18.92 -18.41 -13.94
C PRO A 232 17.95 -17.29 -14.37
N GLU A 233 16.86 -17.64 -15.06
CA GLU A 233 15.79 -16.66 -15.40
C GLU A 233 15.05 -16.17 -14.16
N LEU A 234 14.78 -17.07 -13.20
CA LEU A 234 14.20 -16.72 -11.91
C LEU A 234 15.15 -15.80 -11.12
N ALA A 235 16.45 -16.13 -11.08
CA ALA A 235 17.45 -15.29 -10.42
C ALA A 235 17.51 -13.87 -11.01
N ARG A 236 17.43 -13.73 -12.35
CA ARG A 236 17.37 -12.42 -13.01
C ARG A 236 16.10 -11.65 -12.65
N ALA A 237 14.93 -12.30 -12.65
CA ALA A 237 13.68 -11.66 -12.26
C ALA A 237 13.71 -11.18 -10.79
N VAL A 238 14.26 -12.00 -9.88
CA VAL A 238 14.42 -11.66 -8.46
C VAL A 238 15.42 -10.50 -8.27
N LEU A 239 16.56 -10.52 -8.96
CA LEU A 239 17.52 -9.42 -8.91
C LEU A 239 16.90 -8.10 -9.41
N PHE A 240 16.13 -8.16 -10.49
CA PHE A 240 15.42 -6.99 -11.01
C PHE A 240 14.42 -6.44 -9.99
N PHE A 241 13.61 -7.31 -9.38
CA PHE A 241 12.70 -6.94 -8.30
C PHE A 241 13.43 -6.27 -7.12
N MET A 242 14.58 -6.80 -6.70
CA MET A 242 15.40 -6.21 -5.63
C MET A 242 15.87 -4.79 -5.97
N ILE A 243 16.45 -4.61 -7.16
CA ILE A 243 16.97 -3.31 -7.63
C ILE A 243 15.82 -2.30 -7.73
N SER A 244 14.69 -2.70 -8.32
CA SER A 244 13.50 -1.85 -8.44
C SER A 244 12.93 -1.46 -7.07
N GLY A 245 12.90 -2.38 -6.09
CA GLY A 245 12.46 -2.10 -4.73
C GLY A 245 13.34 -1.06 -4.02
N LEU A 246 14.66 -1.18 -4.15
CA LEU A 246 15.61 -0.21 -3.58
C LEU A 246 15.52 1.16 -4.26
N LEU A 247 15.40 1.21 -5.59
CA LEU A 247 15.23 2.45 -6.34
C LEU A 247 13.94 3.17 -5.95
N LEU A 248 12.84 2.44 -5.82
CA LEU A 248 11.56 3.01 -5.42
C LEU A 248 11.58 3.48 -3.96
N THR A 249 12.27 2.76 -3.08
CA THR A 249 12.53 3.22 -1.70
C THR A 249 13.27 4.55 -1.72
N HIS A 250 14.30 4.71 -2.56
CA HIS A 250 15.01 5.99 -2.72
C HIS A 250 14.05 7.13 -3.08
N VAL A 251 13.18 6.94 -4.09
CA VAL A 251 12.24 7.98 -4.52
C VAL A 251 11.23 8.30 -3.41
N MET A 252 10.78 7.29 -2.67
CA MET A 252 9.84 7.46 -1.55
C MET A 252 10.44 8.33 -0.45
N ILE A 253 11.67 8.02 0.00
CA ILE A 253 12.33 8.74 1.09
C ILE A 253 13.02 10.04 0.66
N LYS A 254 13.18 10.28 -0.65
CA LYS A 254 13.80 11.52 -1.19
C LYS A 254 13.16 12.76 -0.56
N ASP A 255 13.97 13.68 -0.05
CA ASP A 255 13.53 14.92 0.59
C ASP A 255 12.76 14.74 1.92
N THR A 256 12.74 13.53 2.51
CA THR A 256 12.17 13.29 3.83
C THR A 256 13.20 13.64 4.90
N PRO A 257 12.88 14.51 5.88
CA PRO A 257 13.82 14.87 6.94
C PRO A 257 14.05 13.68 7.87
N LEU A 258 15.31 13.25 7.99
CA LEU A 258 15.74 12.31 9.04
C LEU A 258 15.80 12.98 10.41
N PRO A 259 15.64 12.21 11.51
CA PRO A 259 15.70 10.74 11.60
C PRO A 259 14.38 9.96 11.38
N GLU A 260 14.44 8.62 11.35
CA GLU A 260 13.26 7.75 11.12
C GLU A 260 12.11 7.98 12.11
N GLN A 261 12.40 8.47 13.32
CA GLN A 261 11.39 8.84 14.33
C GLN A 261 10.44 9.93 13.84
N ASN A 262 10.87 10.69 12.84
CA ASN A 262 10.05 11.66 12.17
C ASN A 262 9.19 11.06 11.05
N PHE A 263 9.31 9.77 10.67
CA PHE A 263 8.54 9.09 9.61
C PHE A 263 7.10 8.71 10.00
N SER A 264 6.36 9.69 10.51
CA SER A 264 4.90 9.60 10.62
C SER A 264 4.22 9.66 9.25
N TYR A 265 2.96 9.22 9.16
CA TYR A 265 2.13 9.39 7.95
C TYR A 265 2.18 10.83 7.40
N ASN A 266 2.26 11.81 8.31
CA ASN A 266 2.22 13.24 8.01
C ASN A 266 3.56 13.84 7.56
N SER A 267 4.70 13.17 7.82
CA SER A 267 6.02 13.65 7.40
C SER A 267 6.44 13.12 6.04
N VAL A 268 5.88 11.98 5.62
CA VAL A 268 5.92 11.51 4.23
C VAL A 268 5.02 12.37 3.33
N SER A 269 4.38 13.42 3.89
CA SER A 269 3.16 14.02 3.40
C SER A 269 3.25 15.54 3.23
N GLY A 270 3.24 15.99 1.97
CA GLY A 270 3.02 17.38 1.60
C GLY A 270 3.13 17.64 0.11
N PRO A 271 3.74 16.73 -0.67
CA PRO A 271 3.35 16.55 -2.07
C PRO A 271 3.10 15.08 -2.45
N LYS A 272 3.60 14.12 -1.64
CA LYS A 272 3.58 12.68 -1.96
C LYS A 272 2.37 11.89 -1.43
N THR A 273 1.50 12.56 -0.68
CA THR A 273 0.24 12.02 -0.11
C THR A 273 -0.97 12.90 -0.46
N PHE A 274 -0.79 13.86 -1.37
CA PHE A 274 -1.78 14.80 -1.93
C PHE A 274 -2.72 15.55 -0.98
N TRP A 275 -2.26 15.77 0.26
CA TRP A 275 -2.83 16.66 1.29
C TRP A 275 -4.08 16.14 2.01
N ALA A 276 -3.94 16.18 3.33
CA ALA A 276 -4.84 15.64 4.34
C ALA A 276 -6.11 16.47 4.49
N PHE A 277 -7.27 15.80 4.46
CA PHE A 277 -8.40 16.09 5.37
C PHE A 277 -9.29 14.87 5.69
N TYR A 278 -9.10 13.72 5.03
CA TYR A 278 -9.71 12.43 5.39
C TYR A 278 -8.67 11.34 5.09
N ALA A 279 -8.41 10.39 5.99
CA ALA A 279 -7.37 9.40 5.71
C ALA A 279 -7.75 8.57 4.47
N LEU A 280 -6.79 8.48 3.54
CA LEU A 280 -6.94 7.83 2.23
C LEU A 280 -6.84 6.29 2.37
N ASP A 281 -7.25 5.57 1.32
CA ASP A 281 -7.27 4.08 1.22
C ASP A 281 -5.98 3.37 1.69
N ASN A 282 -4.83 4.05 1.66
CA ASN A 282 -3.52 3.53 2.07
C ASN A 282 -3.27 3.52 3.58
N TYR A 283 -3.99 4.34 4.35
CA TYR A 283 -3.79 4.39 5.81
C TYR A 283 -4.48 3.21 6.53
N PHE A 284 -5.54 2.65 5.93
CA PHE A 284 -6.32 1.55 6.53
C PHE A 284 -5.49 0.31 6.85
N PRO A 285 -4.66 -0.24 5.94
CA PRO A 285 -3.86 -1.42 6.26
C PRO A 285 -2.83 -1.16 7.37
N TYR A 286 -2.27 0.05 7.43
CA TYR A 286 -1.35 0.46 8.49
C TYR A 286 -2.05 0.50 9.86
N VAL A 287 -3.20 1.15 9.93
CA VAL A 287 -4.02 1.22 11.16
C VAL A 287 -4.49 -0.17 11.59
N ASN A 288 -5.00 -0.98 10.65
CA ASN A 288 -5.46 -2.33 10.94
C ASN A 288 -4.33 -3.18 11.49
N ALA A 289 -3.15 -3.09 10.90
CA ALA A 289 -1.98 -3.78 11.41
C ALA A 289 -1.61 -3.35 12.83
N ARG A 290 -1.72 -2.05 13.16
CA ARG A 290 -1.48 -1.58 14.54
C ARG A 290 -2.51 -2.11 15.52
N ALA A 291 -3.79 -2.05 15.17
CA ALA A 291 -4.88 -2.57 15.99
C ALA A 291 -4.68 -4.07 16.27
N LEU A 292 -4.42 -4.87 15.24
CA LEU A 292 -4.14 -6.30 15.35
C LEU A 292 -2.86 -6.58 16.15
N ALA A 293 -1.76 -5.90 15.82
CA ALA A 293 -0.47 -6.09 16.46
C ALA A 293 -0.47 -5.69 17.93
N ARG A 294 -1.31 -4.74 18.36
CA ARG A 294 -1.38 -4.29 19.77
C ARG A 294 -2.60 -4.78 20.53
N ASN A 295 -3.46 -5.55 19.88
CA ASN A 295 -4.76 -5.94 20.43
C ASN A 295 -5.57 -4.72 20.92
N GLU A 296 -5.56 -3.65 20.12
CA GLU A 296 -6.27 -2.41 20.41
C GLU A 296 -7.61 -2.38 19.66
N SER A 297 -8.63 -1.75 20.26
CA SER A 297 -9.91 -1.55 19.58
C SER A 297 -9.74 -0.75 18.27
N PHE A 298 -10.39 -1.21 17.20
CA PHE A 298 -10.45 -0.44 15.95
C PHE A 298 -11.11 0.93 16.15
N GLU A 299 -12.05 1.09 17.09
CA GLU A 299 -12.70 2.38 17.39
C GLU A 299 -11.71 3.47 17.79
N LYS A 300 -10.56 3.10 18.39
CA LYS A 300 -9.47 4.02 18.72
C LYS A 300 -8.97 4.80 17.50
N TYR A 301 -9.05 4.18 16.32
CA TYR A 301 -8.51 4.72 15.08
C TYR A 301 -9.59 5.16 14.10
N TYR A 302 -10.70 4.43 14.06
CA TYR A 302 -11.82 4.67 13.14
C TYR A 302 -12.87 5.62 13.71
N GLY A 303 -12.80 5.92 15.02
CA GLY A 303 -13.83 6.66 15.73
C GLY A 303 -15.06 5.79 16.04
N PRO A 304 -15.96 6.25 16.93
CA PRO A 304 -17.23 5.58 17.16
C PRO A 304 -18.12 5.69 15.91
N SER A 305 -19.01 4.72 15.68
CA SER A 305 -19.84 4.64 14.48
C SER A 305 -20.75 5.87 14.23
N GLY A 306 -21.07 6.64 15.27
CA GLY A 306 -21.85 7.88 15.17
C GLY A 306 -21.02 9.12 14.82
N TYR A 307 -19.70 9.07 15.01
CA TYR A 307 -18.75 10.14 14.70
C TYR A 307 -17.46 9.54 14.13
N PRO A 308 -17.52 8.98 12.91
CA PRO A 308 -16.38 8.28 12.34
C PRO A 308 -15.22 9.26 12.07
N ALA A 309 -14.02 8.87 12.48
CA ALA A 309 -12.79 9.60 12.20
C ALA A 309 -12.27 9.31 10.78
N LEU A 310 -12.71 8.20 10.18
CA LEU A 310 -12.32 7.71 8.85
C LEU A 310 -13.55 7.50 7.95
N PHE A 311 -13.38 7.68 6.64
CA PHE A 311 -14.47 7.52 5.66
C PHE A 311 -14.96 6.06 5.56
N TYR A 312 -14.05 5.10 5.66
CA TYR A 312 -14.35 3.67 5.67
C TYR A 312 -14.22 3.11 7.08
N GLN A 313 -15.00 2.08 7.39
CA GLN A 313 -14.90 1.27 8.60
C GLN A 313 -14.04 0.02 8.34
N PRO A 314 -13.57 -0.70 9.39
CA PRO A 314 -12.73 -1.88 9.21
C PRO A 314 -13.32 -2.95 8.29
N GLU A 315 -14.64 -3.14 8.32
CA GLU A 315 -15.40 -4.12 7.53
C GLU A 315 -15.53 -3.76 6.04
N ASP A 316 -15.31 -2.49 5.67
CA ASP A 316 -15.41 -2.01 4.28
C ASP A 316 -14.20 -2.40 3.42
N ARG A 317 -13.18 -3.00 4.05
CA ARG A 317 -11.92 -3.38 3.42
C ARG A 317 -11.53 -4.80 3.80
N GLU A 318 -10.65 -5.37 2.99
CA GLU A 318 -10.11 -6.70 3.22
C GLU A 318 -8.94 -6.65 4.22
N MET A 319 -8.81 -7.69 5.06
CA MET A 319 -7.93 -7.65 6.23
C MET A 319 -6.53 -8.25 5.99
N ALA A 320 -6.30 -8.92 4.86
CA ALA A 320 -5.06 -9.69 4.64
C ALA A 320 -3.80 -8.81 4.67
N SER A 321 -3.82 -7.62 4.06
CA SER A 321 -2.69 -6.70 4.07
C SER A 321 -2.38 -6.19 5.50
N GLY A 322 -3.41 -5.92 6.30
CA GLY A 322 -3.28 -5.55 7.71
C GLY A 322 -2.70 -6.68 8.57
N ALA A 323 -3.18 -7.92 8.37
CA ALA A 323 -2.68 -9.09 9.09
C ALA A 323 -1.21 -9.40 8.75
N ILE A 324 -0.84 -9.36 7.46
CA ILE A 324 0.54 -9.55 7.00
C ILE A 324 1.45 -8.48 7.61
N TYR A 325 1.05 -7.20 7.52
CA TYR A 325 1.90 -6.14 8.08
C TYR A 325 1.95 -6.19 9.62
N ALA A 326 0.89 -6.62 10.31
CA ALA A 326 0.93 -6.87 11.75
C ALA A 326 2.01 -7.89 12.12
N ALA A 327 2.08 -9.00 11.37
CA ALA A 327 3.08 -10.04 11.57
C ALA A 327 4.50 -9.52 11.33
N ILE A 328 4.74 -8.79 10.24
CA ILE A 328 6.05 -8.19 9.92
C ILE A 328 6.46 -7.20 11.02
N ARG A 329 5.56 -6.29 11.38
CA ARG A 329 5.77 -5.28 12.43
C ARG A 329 6.15 -5.92 13.75
N SER A 330 5.39 -6.91 14.21
CA SER A 330 5.68 -7.59 15.49
C SER A 330 6.99 -8.37 15.47
N ALA A 331 7.49 -8.76 14.29
CA ALA A 331 8.81 -9.38 14.15
C ALA A 331 9.94 -8.35 14.23
N LEU A 332 9.70 -7.11 13.79
CA LEU A 332 10.66 -6.00 13.82
C LEU A 332 10.69 -5.26 15.17
N GLU A 333 9.60 -5.33 15.94
CA GLU A 333 9.42 -4.57 17.18
C GLU A 333 10.57 -4.69 18.20
N PRO A 334 11.15 -5.88 18.47
CA PRO A 334 12.26 -6.00 19.41
C PRO A 334 13.59 -5.45 18.89
N LEU A 335 13.75 -5.33 17.57
CA LEU A 335 14.93 -4.72 16.96
C LEU A 335 14.86 -3.20 17.12
N SER A 336 13.68 -2.63 16.86
CA SER A 336 13.38 -1.23 17.16
C SER A 336 11.87 -0.97 17.02
N HIS A 337 11.27 -0.45 18.10
CA HIS A 337 9.90 0.08 18.06
C HIS A 337 9.74 1.21 17.03
N THR A 338 10.76 2.06 16.85
CA THR A 338 10.73 3.16 15.86
C THR A 338 10.51 2.64 14.44
N VAL A 339 11.38 1.76 13.98
CA VAL A 339 11.33 1.11 12.67
C VAL A 339 10.01 0.35 12.49
N ALA A 340 9.56 -0.41 13.49
CA ALA A 340 8.31 -1.17 13.42
C ALA A 340 7.07 -0.25 13.36
N ASP A 341 7.15 0.93 13.99
CA ASP A 341 6.10 1.95 14.00
C ASP A 341 6.17 2.96 12.86
N SER A 342 7.26 2.96 12.10
CA SER A 342 7.45 3.90 11.00
C SER A 342 6.46 3.64 9.86
N TYR A 343 5.85 4.72 9.34
CA TYR A 343 5.02 4.63 8.15
C TYR A 343 5.85 4.33 6.89
N VAL A 344 7.14 4.70 6.88
CA VAL A 344 8.07 4.36 5.79
C VAL A 344 8.28 2.85 5.70
N THR A 345 8.44 2.16 6.83
CA THR A 345 8.54 0.69 6.86
C THR A 345 7.29 0.05 6.27
N PHE A 346 6.10 0.52 6.66
CA PHE A 346 4.83 0.09 6.09
C PHE A 346 4.76 0.33 4.58
N ALA A 347 5.07 1.55 4.16
CA ALA A 347 5.03 1.96 2.76
C ALA A 347 6.02 1.14 1.91
N SER A 348 7.22 0.84 2.42
CA SER A 348 8.18 -0.07 1.79
C SER A 348 7.60 -1.48 1.62
N VAL A 349 6.98 -2.06 2.65
CA VAL A 349 6.32 -3.37 2.54
C VAL A 349 5.24 -3.34 1.46
N ALA A 350 4.32 -2.36 1.52
CA ALA A 350 3.26 -2.22 0.54
C ALA A 350 3.80 -2.06 -0.90
N LEU A 351 4.86 -1.27 -1.05
CA LEU A 351 5.55 -1.06 -2.31
C LEU A 351 6.15 -2.37 -2.85
N PHE A 352 6.81 -3.17 -2.03
CA PHE A 352 7.37 -4.46 -2.45
C PHE A 352 6.28 -5.45 -2.85
N PHE A 353 5.16 -5.48 -2.13
CA PHE A 353 4.01 -6.30 -2.50
C PHE A 353 3.41 -5.86 -3.85
N ASN A 354 3.25 -4.57 -4.08
CA ASN A 354 2.79 -4.05 -5.36
C ASN A 354 3.73 -4.36 -6.51
N LEU A 355 5.04 -4.29 -6.25
CA LEU A 355 6.08 -4.60 -7.22
C LEU A 355 6.08 -6.07 -7.68
N MET A 356 5.44 -6.98 -6.92
CA MET A 356 5.28 -8.39 -7.30
C MET A 356 4.55 -8.58 -8.63
N VAL A 357 3.78 -7.59 -9.09
CA VAL A 357 3.09 -7.62 -10.41
C VAL A 357 4.06 -7.78 -11.58
N MET A 358 5.34 -7.43 -11.39
CA MET A 358 6.38 -7.61 -12.38
C MET A 358 6.63 -9.08 -12.73
N PHE A 359 6.47 -10.01 -11.79
CA PHE A 359 6.71 -11.45 -12.03
C PHE A 359 5.73 -12.06 -13.04
N PRO A 360 4.40 -11.96 -12.88
CA PRO A 360 3.47 -12.47 -13.88
C PRO A 360 3.53 -11.69 -15.20
N LEU A 361 3.82 -10.38 -15.19
CA LEU A 361 4.03 -9.61 -16.43
C LEU A 361 5.26 -10.10 -17.20
N TRP A 362 6.38 -10.36 -16.49
CA TRP A 362 7.58 -10.94 -17.08
C TRP A 362 7.26 -12.25 -17.81
N LEU A 363 6.44 -13.11 -17.19
CA LEU A 363 6.03 -14.38 -17.78
C LEU A 363 5.07 -14.22 -18.97
N LEU A 364 4.13 -13.28 -18.91
CA LEU A 364 3.24 -12.99 -20.04
C LEU A 364 4.05 -12.52 -21.25
N VAL A 365 5.03 -11.65 -21.05
CA VAL A 365 5.94 -11.23 -22.12
C VAL A 365 6.72 -12.42 -22.65
N LYS A 366 7.28 -13.27 -21.79
CA LYS A 366 8.01 -14.47 -22.24
C LYS A 366 7.12 -15.52 -22.92
N ARG A 367 5.83 -15.59 -22.59
CA ARG A 367 4.87 -16.49 -23.27
C ARG A 367 4.58 -16.01 -24.69
N TYR A 368 4.34 -14.71 -24.84
CA TYR A 368 3.87 -14.15 -26.11
C TYR A 368 5.00 -13.60 -27.00
N LEU A 369 6.16 -13.32 -26.42
CA LEU A 369 7.36 -12.76 -27.05
C LEU A 369 8.63 -13.43 -26.45
N PRO A 370 8.86 -14.74 -26.68
CA PRO A 370 9.88 -15.54 -25.98
C PRO A 370 11.32 -14.99 -26.11
N ASP A 371 11.67 -14.55 -27.31
CA ASP A 371 13.02 -14.05 -27.65
C ASP A 371 13.27 -12.61 -27.19
N ARG A 372 12.24 -11.92 -26.66
CA ARG A 372 12.34 -10.49 -26.34
C ARG A 372 12.72 -10.27 -24.88
N ASN A 373 13.42 -9.16 -24.65
CA ASN A 373 13.67 -8.66 -23.31
C ASN A 373 12.34 -8.14 -22.72
N PRO A 374 11.89 -8.61 -21.54
CA PRO A 374 10.68 -8.10 -20.91
C PRO A 374 10.78 -6.66 -20.41
N LEU A 375 11.99 -6.13 -20.28
CA LEU A 375 12.26 -4.81 -19.70
C LEU A 375 11.46 -3.66 -20.34
N PRO A 376 11.35 -3.51 -21.67
CA PRO A 376 10.60 -2.41 -22.26
C PRO A 376 9.11 -2.44 -21.90
N VAL A 377 8.49 -3.63 -21.79
CA VAL A 377 7.07 -3.77 -21.38
C VAL A 377 6.88 -3.45 -19.90
N LEU A 378 7.86 -3.80 -19.06
CA LEU A 378 7.84 -3.47 -17.65
C LEU A 378 8.05 -1.97 -17.43
N LEU A 379 8.99 -1.35 -18.16
CA LEU A 379 9.20 0.10 -18.16
C LEU A 379 7.98 0.86 -18.68
N ALA A 380 7.33 0.35 -19.72
CA ALA A 380 6.09 0.87 -20.26
C ALA A 380 4.96 0.87 -19.23
N THR A 381 4.79 -0.26 -18.54
CA THR A 381 3.80 -0.40 -17.46
C THR A 381 4.13 0.57 -16.32
N ALA A 382 5.42 0.65 -15.96
CA ALA A 382 5.92 1.57 -14.94
C ALA A 382 5.83 3.05 -15.33
N ALA A 383 5.75 3.38 -16.62
CA ALA A 383 5.59 4.75 -17.08
C ALA A 383 4.14 5.25 -16.96
N THR A 384 3.17 4.37 -16.69
CA THR A 384 1.77 4.78 -16.50
C THR A 384 1.58 5.49 -15.16
N ALA A 385 0.80 6.57 -15.16
CA ALA A 385 0.47 7.31 -13.95
C ALA A 385 -0.34 6.44 -12.98
N PHE A 386 -1.15 5.50 -13.48
CA PHE A 386 -1.84 4.53 -12.64
C PHE A 386 -0.87 3.64 -11.86
N PHE A 387 0.13 3.04 -12.53
CA PHE A 387 1.10 2.18 -11.87
C PHE A 387 1.92 2.95 -10.83
N MET A 388 2.48 4.10 -11.24
CA MET A 388 3.27 4.93 -10.33
C MET A 388 2.44 5.48 -9.18
N GLY A 389 1.22 5.93 -9.43
CA GLY A 389 0.31 6.42 -8.39
C GLY A 389 0.02 5.36 -7.33
N ASN A 390 -0.26 4.11 -7.74
CA ASN A 390 -0.50 3.01 -6.80
C ASN A 390 0.76 2.62 -6.00
N LEU A 391 1.93 2.65 -6.63
CA LEU A 391 3.21 2.42 -5.94
C LEU A 391 3.52 3.53 -4.94
N PHE A 392 3.39 4.79 -5.34
CA PHE A 392 3.68 5.94 -4.50
C PHE A 392 2.70 6.05 -3.33
N MET A 393 1.41 5.81 -3.56
CA MET A 393 0.39 5.85 -2.52
C MET A 393 0.45 4.63 -1.59
N SER A 394 1.24 3.60 -1.90
CA SER A 394 1.28 2.35 -1.12
C SER A 394 -0.08 1.64 -1.06
N TRP A 395 -0.86 1.70 -2.14
CA TRP A 395 -2.14 0.97 -2.26
C TRP A 395 -1.89 -0.46 -2.70
N PHE A 396 -2.34 -1.45 -1.94
CA PHE A 396 -2.22 -2.89 -2.26
C PHE A 396 -3.02 -3.34 -3.51
N LYS A 397 -3.52 -2.41 -4.35
CA LYS A 397 -4.25 -2.68 -5.59
C LYS A 397 -3.37 -3.43 -6.60
N MET A 398 -2.10 -3.04 -6.75
CA MET A 398 -1.17 -3.73 -7.66
C MET A 398 -0.75 -5.09 -7.12
N ALA A 399 -0.67 -5.25 -5.79
CA ALA A 399 -0.50 -6.55 -5.17
C ALA A 399 -1.68 -7.48 -5.51
N GLY A 400 -2.92 -7.03 -5.34
CA GLY A 400 -4.08 -7.79 -5.78
C GLY A 400 -4.02 -8.14 -7.28
N ALA A 401 -3.68 -7.18 -8.14
CA ALA A 401 -3.51 -7.40 -9.58
C ALA A 401 -2.41 -8.43 -9.89
N ALA A 402 -1.31 -8.45 -9.13
CA ALA A 402 -0.24 -9.43 -9.28
C ALA A 402 -0.76 -10.86 -9.06
N LEU A 403 -1.54 -11.11 -8.01
CA LEU A 403 -2.12 -12.42 -7.72
C LEU A 403 -3.15 -12.82 -8.77
N PHE A 404 -3.98 -11.87 -9.21
CA PHE A 404 -4.94 -12.09 -10.29
C PHE A 404 -4.22 -12.53 -11.57
N LEU A 405 -3.16 -11.81 -11.96
CA LEU A 405 -2.34 -12.18 -13.13
C LEU A 405 -1.61 -13.51 -12.91
N CYS A 406 -1.16 -13.82 -11.68
CA CYS A 406 -0.60 -15.12 -11.38
C CYS A 406 -1.62 -16.24 -11.64
N GLY A 407 -2.88 -16.06 -11.20
CA GLY A 407 -3.98 -17.00 -11.45
C GLY A 407 -4.29 -17.17 -12.94
N LEU A 408 -4.34 -16.07 -13.68
CA LEU A 408 -4.51 -16.08 -15.14
C LEU A 408 -3.40 -16.86 -15.83
N VAL A 409 -2.14 -16.51 -15.57
CA VAL A 409 -0.98 -17.17 -16.18
C VAL A 409 -0.90 -18.63 -15.78
N TRP A 410 -1.27 -18.96 -14.54
CA TRP A 410 -1.36 -20.34 -14.07
C TRP A 410 -2.33 -21.15 -14.94
N TRP A 411 -3.53 -20.64 -15.18
CA TRP A 411 -4.51 -21.25 -16.09
C TRP A 411 -4.07 -21.33 -17.56
N LEU A 412 -3.22 -20.41 -18.01
CA LEU A 412 -2.69 -20.42 -19.39
C LEU A 412 -1.58 -21.46 -19.58
N ILE A 413 -0.73 -21.69 -18.56
CA ILE A 413 0.45 -22.56 -18.66
C ILE A 413 0.14 -24.01 -18.27
N HIS A 414 -0.77 -24.22 -17.32
CA HIS A 414 -1.03 -25.55 -16.76
C HIS A 414 -2.32 -26.15 -17.32
N THR A 415 -2.30 -27.46 -17.51
CA THR A 415 -3.46 -28.27 -17.90
C THR A 415 -3.68 -29.45 -16.94
N ASP A 416 -2.87 -29.57 -15.89
CA ASP A 416 -2.93 -30.66 -14.93
C ASP A 416 -4.06 -30.48 -13.91
N LYS A 417 -4.31 -31.54 -13.11
CA LYS A 417 -5.37 -31.56 -12.10
C LYS A 417 -5.25 -30.46 -11.03
N HIS A 418 -4.06 -29.87 -10.85
CA HIS A 418 -3.85 -28.79 -9.89
C HIS A 418 -4.12 -27.40 -10.43
N ARG A 419 -4.38 -27.28 -11.74
CA ARG A 419 -4.70 -26.02 -12.43
C ARG A 419 -5.82 -25.24 -11.73
N TRP A 420 -6.93 -25.89 -11.42
CA TRP A 420 -8.15 -25.22 -10.96
C TRP A 420 -8.10 -24.78 -9.51
N TRP A 421 -7.65 -25.64 -8.59
CA TRP A 421 -7.61 -25.28 -7.16
C TRP A 421 -6.51 -24.27 -6.84
N ILE A 422 -5.34 -24.33 -7.52
CA ILE A 422 -4.29 -23.30 -7.36
C ILE A 422 -4.78 -21.96 -7.89
N ALA A 423 -5.48 -21.93 -9.02
CA ALA A 423 -6.09 -20.69 -9.48
C ALA A 423 -7.14 -20.19 -8.48
N GLY A 424 -7.98 -21.07 -7.91
CA GLY A 424 -8.94 -20.70 -6.87
C GLY A 424 -8.27 -20.03 -5.67
N LEU A 425 -7.12 -20.56 -5.25
CA LEU A 425 -6.27 -19.95 -4.22
C LEU A 425 -5.74 -18.58 -4.65
N LEU A 426 -5.13 -18.47 -5.84
CA LEU A 426 -4.53 -17.23 -6.34
C LEU A 426 -5.56 -16.11 -6.48
N PHE A 427 -6.70 -16.40 -7.09
CA PHE A 427 -7.79 -15.45 -7.26
C PHE A 427 -8.46 -15.11 -5.93
N GLY A 428 -8.60 -16.07 -5.00
CA GLY A 428 -9.11 -15.80 -3.66
C GLY A 428 -8.18 -14.91 -2.84
N LEU A 429 -6.86 -15.11 -2.93
CA LEU A 429 -5.88 -14.22 -2.30
C LEU A 429 -5.88 -12.83 -2.96
N ALA A 430 -6.09 -12.76 -4.28
CA ALA A 430 -6.23 -11.50 -5.00
C ALA A 430 -7.43 -10.69 -4.44
N THR A 431 -8.58 -11.34 -4.23
CA THR A 431 -9.76 -10.67 -3.68
C THR A 431 -9.59 -10.25 -2.23
N ASN A 432 -8.82 -10.99 -1.43
CA ASN A 432 -8.41 -10.59 -0.07
C ASN A 432 -7.40 -9.42 -0.05
N MET A 433 -6.74 -9.12 -1.16
CA MET A 433 -5.94 -7.89 -1.31
C MET A 433 -6.79 -6.72 -1.78
N HIS A 434 -7.75 -6.99 -2.66
CA HIS A 434 -8.73 -6.01 -3.12
C HIS A 434 -9.99 -6.68 -3.68
N ALA A 435 -11.14 -6.50 -2.99
CA ALA A 435 -12.38 -7.21 -3.29
C ALA A 435 -12.89 -7.00 -4.74
N SER A 436 -12.63 -5.84 -5.36
CA SER A 436 -13.08 -5.56 -6.73
C SER A 436 -12.49 -6.50 -7.78
N LEU A 437 -11.39 -7.19 -7.49
CA LEU A 437 -10.78 -8.16 -8.40
C LEU A 437 -11.67 -9.38 -8.65
N ALA A 438 -12.62 -9.65 -7.74
CA ALA A 438 -13.63 -10.67 -7.94
C ALA A 438 -14.48 -10.38 -9.17
N MET A 439 -14.66 -9.10 -9.50
CA MET A 439 -15.51 -8.67 -10.60
C MET A 439 -14.89 -8.92 -11.99
N GLY A 440 -13.57 -9.12 -12.07
CA GLY A 440 -12.88 -9.50 -13.31
C GLY A 440 -12.93 -11.01 -13.62
N LEU A 441 -13.43 -11.84 -12.69
CA LEU A 441 -13.44 -13.30 -12.83
C LEU A 441 -14.52 -13.88 -13.73
N PRO A 442 -15.79 -13.42 -13.73
CA PRO A 442 -16.89 -14.18 -14.34
C PRO A 442 -16.67 -14.51 -15.83
N VAL A 443 -16.33 -13.51 -16.64
CA VAL A 443 -16.11 -13.68 -18.08
C VAL A 443 -14.87 -14.55 -18.34
N LEU A 444 -13.80 -14.33 -17.58
CA LEU A 444 -12.57 -15.11 -17.69
C LEU A 444 -12.79 -16.59 -17.33
N PHE A 445 -13.52 -16.84 -16.25
CA PHE A 445 -13.87 -18.16 -15.77
C PHE A 445 -14.71 -18.93 -16.80
N ILE A 446 -15.76 -18.29 -17.35
CA ILE A 446 -16.58 -18.87 -18.42
C ILE A 446 -15.74 -19.16 -19.66
N TRP A 447 -14.84 -18.25 -20.05
CA TRP A 447 -13.96 -18.47 -21.20
C TRP A 447 -13.06 -19.69 -21.02
N PHE A 448 -12.44 -19.88 -19.84
CA PHE A 448 -11.62 -21.06 -19.56
C PHE A 448 -12.43 -22.36 -19.51
N ILE A 449 -13.65 -22.33 -18.96
CA ILE A 449 -14.57 -23.48 -19.01
C ILE A 449 -14.86 -23.83 -20.47
N ALA A 450 -15.29 -22.86 -21.27
CA ALA A 450 -15.60 -23.07 -22.68
C ALA A 450 -14.38 -23.55 -23.48
N ARG A 451 -13.17 -23.08 -23.14
CA ARG A 451 -11.92 -23.56 -23.74
C ARG A 451 -11.69 -25.04 -23.42
N ASP A 452 -11.83 -25.44 -22.17
CA ASP A 452 -11.62 -26.82 -21.74
C ASP A 452 -12.68 -27.79 -22.31
N PHE A 453 -13.93 -27.32 -22.46
CA PHE A 453 -14.99 -28.09 -23.12
C PHE A 453 -14.77 -28.24 -24.62
N ARG A 454 -14.34 -27.19 -25.34
CA ARG A 454 -14.02 -27.26 -26.77
C ARG A 454 -12.82 -28.16 -27.08
N ALA A 455 -11.90 -28.31 -26.13
CA ALA A 455 -10.78 -29.24 -26.26
C ALA A 455 -11.17 -30.72 -26.02
N THR A 456 -12.44 -31.03 -25.77
CA THR A 456 -12.94 -32.40 -25.60
C THR A 456 -13.25 -33.01 -26.96
N SER A 457 -12.76 -34.23 -27.23
CA SER A 457 -13.17 -34.94 -28.45
C SER A 457 -14.70 -35.17 -28.44
N PRO A 458 -15.41 -35.02 -29.57
CA PRO A 458 -16.82 -35.38 -29.70
C PRO A 458 -17.12 -36.81 -29.23
N ASP A 459 -16.16 -37.72 -29.39
CA ASP A 459 -16.26 -39.14 -29.04
C ASP A 459 -16.00 -39.44 -27.56
N SER A 460 -15.70 -38.42 -26.75
CA SER A 460 -15.39 -38.60 -25.33
C SER A 460 -16.61 -39.11 -24.56
N SER A 461 -16.41 -40.09 -23.69
CA SER A 461 -17.46 -40.68 -22.86
C SER A 461 -18.16 -39.63 -21.98
N ALA A 462 -19.42 -39.90 -21.59
CA ALA A 462 -20.17 -39.04 -20.66
C ALA A 462 -19.44 -38.86 -19.32
N LEU A 463 -18.75 -39.90 -18.85
CA LEU A 463 -17.94 -39.86 -17.63
C LEU A 463 -16.76 -38.88 -17.77
N GLU A 464 -16.07 -38.87 -18.91
CA GLU A 464 -14.95 -37.97 -19.16
C GLU A 464 -15.40 -36.51 -19.25
N ARG A 465 -16.54 -36.25 -19.90
CA ARG A 465 -17.18 -34.93 -19.90
C ARG A 465 -17.57 -34.48 -18.50
N SER A 466 -18.13 -35.37 -17.68
CA SER A 466 -18.51 -35.04 -16.29
C SER A 466 -17.30 -34.71 -15.41
N ARG A 467 -16.16 -35.39 -15.61
CA ARG A 467 -14.92 -35.11 -14.88
C ARG A 467 -14.38 -33.71 -15.15
N LYS A 468 -14.65 -33.11 -16.31
CA LYS A 468 -14.28 -31.71 -16.61
C LYS A 468 -15.04 -30.70 -15.77
N LEU A 469 -16.21 -31.04 -15.22
CA LEU A 469 -16.95 -30.17 -14.29
C LEU A 469 -16.32 -30.12 -12.89
N LEU A 470 -15.49 -31.11 -12.52
CA LEU A 470 -14.82 -31.13 -11.22
C LEU A 470 -13.81 -29.98 -11.07
N GLY A 471 -13.17 -29.56 -12.16
CA GLY A 471 -12.22 -28.44 -12.14
C GLY A 471 -12.86 -27.12 -11.69
N PRO A 472 -13.90 -26.63 -12.40
CA PRO A 472 -14.66 -25.46 -11.99
C PRO A 472 -15.22 -25.53 -10.56
N LEU A 473 -15.66 -26.72 -10.11
CA LEU A 473 -16.11 -26.92 -8.73
C LEU A 473 -14.97 -26.80 -7.71
N GLN A 474 -13.80 -27.38 -8.00
CA GLN A 474 -12.60 -27.23 -7.16
C GLN A 474 -12.16 -25.77 -7.07
N PHE A 475 -12.20 -25.04 -8.19
CA PHE A 475 -11.94 -23.61 -8.20
C PHE A 475 -12.90 -22.86 -7.29
N GLY A 476 -14.22 -23.07 -7.45
CA GLY A 476 -15.25 -22.41 -6.65
C GLY A 476 -15.07 -22.69 -5.17
N LEU A 477 -14.86 -23.96 -4.80
CA LEU A 477 -14.64 -24.36 -3.41
C LEU A 477 -13.44 -23.65 -2.79
N VAL A 478 -12.27 -23.70 -3.44
CA VAL A 478 -11.06 -23.08 -2.88
C VAL A 478 -11.16 -21.56 -2.87
N PHE A 479 -11.70 -20.95 -3.92
CA PHE A 479 -11.94 -19.51 -3.97
C PHE A 479 -12.83 -19.05 -2.80
N THR A 480 -13.92 -19.77 -2.52
CA THR A 480 -14.80 -19.49 -1.39
C THR A 480 -14.08 -19.68 -0.07
N LEU A 481 -13.37 -20.81 0.13
CA LEU A 481 -12.66 -21.10 1.38
C LEU A 481 -11.63 -20.03 1.74
N VAL A 482 -10.96 -19.43 0.75
CA VAL A 482 -9.97 -18.37 0.98
C VAL A 482 -10.62 -17.04 1.40
N ASN A 483 -11.84 -16.75 0.94
CA ASN A 483 -12.56 -15.52 1.28
C ASN A 483 -13.47 -15.66 2.52
N LEU A 484 -13.82 -16.90 2.89
CA LEU A 484 -14.79 -17.18 3.95
C LEU A 484 -14.41 -16.61 5.33
N PRO A 485 -13.14 -16.69 5.80
CA PRO A 485 -12.82 -16.27 7.17
C PRO A 485 -13.17 -14.80 7.45
N TRP A 486 -12.82 -13.89 6.54
CA TRP A 486 -13.14 -12.48 6.73
C TRP A 486 -14.62 -12.18 6.52
N ALA A 487 -15.30 -12.88 5.60
CA ALA A 487 -16.74 -12.76 5.44
C ALA A 487 -17.49 -13.15 6.72
N VAL A 488 -17.11 -14.26 7.37
CA VAL A 488 -17.70 -14.70 8.65
C VAL A 488 -17.44 -13.68 9.76
N VAL A 489 -16.21 -13.15 9.86
CA VAL A 489 -15.91 -12.10 10.85
C VAL A 489 -16.74 -10.84 10.61
N LYS A 490 -16.91 -10.42 9.34
CA LYS A 490 -17.77 -9.29 8.99
C LYS A 490 -19.21 -9.51 9.46
N GLU A 491 -19.76 -10.69 9.23
CA GLU A 491 -21.14 -11.00 9.58
C GLU A 491 -21.37 -11.16 11.09
N LEU A 492 -20.39 -11.71 11.83
CA LEU A 492 -20.51 -11.89 13.28
C LEU A 492 -20.34 -10.60 14.07
N PHE A 493 -19.48 -9.69 13.62
CA PHE A 493 -19.03 -8.55 14.44
C PHE A 493 -19.44 -7.18 13.91
N PHE A 494 -19.90 -7.05 12.66
CA PHE A 494 -20.20 -5.76 12.04
C PHE A 494 -21.63 -5.67 11.52
N LYS A 495 -22.30 -4.56 11.81
CA LYS A 495 -23.72 -4.35 11.50
C LYS A 495 -23.99 -3.94 10.04
N ARG A 496 -22.96 -3.54 9.27
CA ARG A 496 -23.10 -2.92 7.94
C ARG A 496 -22.06 -3.42 6.92
N SER A 497 -22.12 -4.69 6.54
CA SER A 497 -21.09 -5.32 5.69
C SER A 497 -21.20 -5.02 4.17
N THR A 498 -22.25 -4.33 3.70
CA THR A 498 -22.56 -4.19 2.24
C THR A 498 -22.66 -2.76 1.72
N VAL A 499 -22.22 -1.76 2.49
CA VAL A 499 -22.41 -0.32 2.15
C VAL A 499 -21.87 0.03 0.77
N LEU A 500 -20.67 -0.45 0.43
CA LEU A 500 -20.05 -0.16 -0.88
C LEU A 500 -20.84 -0.75 -2.06
N LEU A 501 -21.37 -1.96 -1.89
CA LEU A 501 -22.18 -2.58 -2.93
C LEU A 501 -23.48 -1.80 -3.12
N GLN A 502 -24.11 -1.37 -2.03
CA GLN A 502 -25.30 -0.53 -2.07
C GLN A 502 -25.04 0.78 -2.80
N GLN A 503 -23.97 1.49 -2.43
CA GLN A 503 -23.57 2.76 -3.06
C GLN A 503 -23.24 2.61 -4.55
N MET A 504 -22.50 1.57 -4.94
CA MET A 504 -21.99 1.43 -6.31
C MET A 504 -23.00 0.83 -7.28
N PHE A 505 -23.88 -0.05 -6.80
CA PHE A 505 -24.76 -0.85 -7.67
C PHE A 505 -26.26 -0.69 -7.41
N LEU A 506 -26.65 -0.20 -6.23
CA LEU A 506 -28.06 -0.16 -5.79
C LEU A 506 -28.49 1.26 -5.40
N ASN A 507 -27.87 2.30 -5.95
CA ASN A 507 -28.19 3.71 -5.66
C ASN A 507 -28.20 4.09 -4.17
N GLY A 508 -27.39 3.42 -3.34
CA GLY A 508 -27.38 3.64 -1.89
C GLY A 508 -28.61 3.12 -1.14
N GLU A 509 -29.50 2.37 -1.81
CA GLU A 509 -30.65 1.72 -1.17
C GLU A 509 -30.19 0.82 -0.02
N ASN A 510 -31.00 0.77 1.04
CA ASN A 510 -30.69 -0.03 2.22
C ASN A 510 -31.95 -0.52 2.93
N ASP A 511 -32.14 -1.84 2.95
CA ASP A 511 -33.22 -2.49 3.70
C ASP A 511 -32.64 -3.24 4.91
N PRO A 512 -33.16 -3.03 6.14
CA PRO A 512 -32.65 -3.67 7.34
C PRO A 512 -32.79 -5.20 7.36
N ARG A 513 -33.61 -5.78 6.47
CA ARG A 513 -33.75 -7.24 6.29
C ARG A 513 -32.61 -7.85 5.47
N GLY A 514 -31.66 -7.04 4.99
CA GLY A 514 -30.43 -7.48 4.33
C GLY A 514 -30.38 -7.22 2.83
N LEU A 515 -29.31 -7.71 2.19
CA LEU A 515 -28.98 -7.39 0.79
C LEU A 515 -30.08 -7.80 -0.20
N TRP A 516 -30.71 -8.97 -0.01
CA TRP A 516 -31.76 -9.42 -0.93
C TRP A 516 -33.00 -8.54 -0.88
N ALA A 517 -33.40 -8.09 0.32
CA ALA A 517 -34.49 -7.13 0.47
C ALA A 517 -34.11 -5.76 -0.11
N THR A 518 -32.85 -5.35 0.04
CA THR A 518 -32.32 -4.12 -0.55
C THR A 518 -32.37 -4.16 -2.08
N VAL A 519 -31.98 -5.29 -2.70
CA VAL A 519 -32.08 -5.49 -4.14
C VAL A 519 -33.54 -5.40 -4.58
N LYS A 520 -34.47 -6.08 -3.89
CA LYS A 520 -35.90 -5.97 -4.21
C LYS A 520 -36.43 -4.54 -4.12
N LEU A 521 -36.02 -3.80 -3.09
CA LEU A 521 -36.37 -2.38 -2.92
C LEU A 521 -35.87 -1.55 -4.10
N PHE A 522 -34.60 -1.72 -4.48
CA PHE A 522 -34.01 -1.06 -5.65
C PHE A 522 -34.80 -1.34 -6.94
N PHE A 523 -35.15 -2.60 -7.21
CA PHE A 523 -35.94 -2.96 -8.39
C PHE A 523 -37.38 -2.44 -8.35
N ALA A 524 -37.92 -2.17 -7.16
CA ALA A 524 -39.24 -1.56 -7.00
C ALA A 524 -39.22 -0.04 -7.26
N HIS A 525 -38.15 0.65 -6.84
CA HIS A 525 -37.98 2.09 -7.06
C HIS A 525 -37.50 2.43 -8.47
N TYR A 526 -36.67 1.58 -9.07
CA TYR A 526 -36.06 1.81 -10.38
C TYR A 526 -36.46 0.68 -11.35
N PRO A 527 -37.47 0.88 -12.20
CA PRO A 527 -37.86 -0.10 -13.21
C PRO A 527 -36.72 -0.44 -14.19
N LEU A 528 -36.71 -1.69 -14.68
CA LEU A 528 -35.69 -2.19 -15.62
C LEU A 528 -35.42 -1.29 -16.85
N PRO A 529 -36.44 -0.69 -17.51
CA PRO A 529 -36.19 0.21 -18.65
C PRO A 529 -35.38 1.45 -18.26
N GLU A 530 -35.70 2.06 -17.12
CA GLU A 530 -34.96 3.22 -16.59
C GLU A 530 -33.54 2.84 -16.20
N GLN A 531 -33.38 1.69 -15.54
CA GLN A 531 -32.06 1.15 -15.22
C GLN A 531 -31.22 0.96 -16.48
N PHE A 532 -31.80 0.36 -17.52
CA PHE A 532 -31.09 0.08 -18.77
C PHE A 532 -30.65 1.38 -19.46
N HIS A 533 -31.55 2.36 -19.58
CA HIS A 533 -31.24 3.66 -20.18
C HIS A 533 -30.13 4.37 -19.41
N TYR A 534 -30.28 4.46 -18.09
CA TYR A 534 -29.32 5.13 -17.22
C TYR A 534 -27.94 4.46 -17.25
N ARG A 535 -27.87 3.13 -17.14
CA ARG A 535 -26.61 2.36 -17.18
C ARG A 535 -25.91 2.48 -18.53
N LEU A 536 -26.67 2.48 -19.61
CA LEU A 536 -26.13 2.68 -20.96
C LEU A 536 -25.53 4.09 -21.10
N GLN A 537 -26.26 5.11 -20.63
CA GLN A 537 -25.76 6.49 -20.60
C GLN A 537 -24.50 6.62 -19.73
N GLN A 538 -24.52 6.11 -18.49
CA GLN A 538 -23.36 6.10 -17.60
C GLN A 538 -22.15 5.38 -18.20
N MET A 539 -22.36 4.27 -18.90
CA MET A 539 -21.29 3.57 -19.61
C MET A 539 -20.67 4.47 -20.69
N PHE A 540 -21.47 5.14 -21.51
CA PHE A 540 -20.97 6.09 -22.52
C PHE A 540 -20.26 7.30 -21.89
N ASP A 541 -20.84 7.90 -20.85
CA ASP A 541 -20.27 9.03 -20.13
C ASP A 541 -18.95 8.64 -19.45
N SER A 542 -18.84 7.40 -18.96
CA SER A 542 -17.63 6.85 -18.37
C SER A 542 -16.51 6.64 -19.39
N LEU A 543 -16.81 6.43 -20.67
CA LEU A 543 -15.80 6.32 -21.73
C LEU A 543 -15.15 7.67 -22.07
N GLN A 544 -15.78 8.79 -21.70
CA GLN A 544 -15.20 10.14 -21.81
C GLN A 544 -14.68 10.49 -23.22
N LEU A 545 -15.36 10.03 -24.27
CA LEU A 545 -14.90 10.11 -25.66
C LEU A 545 -14.59 11.55 -26.12
N VAL A 546 -15.34 12.54 -25.63
CA VAL A 546 -15.11 13.97 -25.93
C VAL A 546 -13.78 14.46 -25.38
N ASN A 547 -13.42 14.06 -24.15
CA ASN A 547 -12.15 14.42 -23.52
C ASN A 547 -10.96 13.78 -24.25
N TRP A 548 -11.12 12.53 -24.69
CA TRP A 548 -10.11 11.87 -25.53
C TRP A 548 -9.88 12.60 -26.84
N ALA A 549 -10.94 12.99 -27.54
CA ALA A 549 -10.82 13.78 -28.77
C ALA A 549 -10.02 15.07 -28.52
N GLY A 550 -10.33 15.80 -27.45
CA GLY A 550 -9.59 16.99 -27.04
C GLY A 550 -8.12 16.73 -26.75
N ILE A 551 -7.79 15.67 -26.01
CA ILE A 551 -6.40 15.27 -25.73
C ILE A 551 -5.65 14.96 -27.03
N PHE A 552 -6.23 14.20 -27.95
CA PHE A 552 -5.58 13.86 -29.22
C PHE A 552 -5.39 15.09 -30.12
N THR A 553 -6.35 16.00 -30.18
CA THR A 553 -6.20 17.29 -30.87
C THR A 553 -5.05 18.10 -30.27
N HIS A 554 -4.91 18.13 -28.94
CA HIS A 554 -3.79 18.79 -28.28
C HIS A 554 -2.46 18.07 -28.49
N LEU A 555 -2.41 16.74 -28.50
CA LEU A 555 -1.17 16.01 -28.80
C LEU A 555 -0.65 16.30 -30.21
N GLY A 556 -1.55 16.48 -31.19
CA GLY A 556 -1.20 16.82 -32.57
C GLY A 556 -0.78 18.28 -32.78
N SER A 557 -1.29 19.22 -31.97
CA SER A 557 -1.04 20.66 -32.11
C SER A 557 0.00 21.22 -31.13
N ASN A 558 0.02 20.71 -29.90
CA ASN A 558 0.96 21.06 -28.84
C ASN A 558 1.20 19.84 -27.93
N PHE A 559 2.19 19.04 -28.30
CA PHE A 559 2.52 17.76 -27.67
C PHE A 559 2.61 17.84 -26.13
N PHE A 560 3.30 18.83 -25.58
CA PHE A 560 3.47 18.96 -24.13
C PHE A 560 2.18 19.34 -23.40
N GLN A 561 1.34 20.19 -24.00
CA GLN A 561 0.00 20.48 -23.48
C GLN A 561 -0.88 19.22 -23.50
N GLY A 562 -0.83 18.47 -24.60
CA GLY A 562 -1.52 17.19 -24.74
C GLY A 562 -1.08 16.17 -23.68
N LEU A 563 0.23 16.04 -23.44
CA LEU A 563 0.77 15.18 -22.37
C LEU A 563 0.36 15.63 -20.97
N ARG A 564 0.33 16.95 -20.70
CA ARG A 564 -0.11 17.47 -19.41
C ARG A 564 -1.59 17.16 -19.17
N LEU A 565 -2.44 17.39 -20.16
CA LEU A 565 -3.86 17.05 -20.10
C LEU A 565 -4.07 15.55 -19.96
N TRP A 566 -3.34 14.74 -20.74
CA TRP A 566 -3.32 13.29 -20.60
C TRP A 566 -3.02 12.87 -19.17
N ASN A 567 -1.94 13.38 -18.57
CA ASN A 567 -1.55 13.02 -17.20
C ASN A 567 -2.60 13.44 -16.17
N LEU A 568 -3.25 14.60 -16.34
CA LEU A 568 -4.34 15.04 -15.46
C LEU A 568 -5.56 14.12 -15.59
N PHE A 569 -5.95 13.76 -16.82
CA PHE A 569 -7.07 12.86 -17.10
C PHE A 569 -6.78 11.40 -16.73
N GLU A 570 -5.53 10.96 -16.76
CA GLU A 570 -5.12 9.62 -16.35
C GLU A 570 -5.35 9.40 -14.85
N PHE A 571 -5.33 10.46 -14.03
CA PHE A 571 -5.61 10.35 -12.59
C PHE A 571 -7.10 10.38 -12.23
N ASP A 572 -7.98 10.94 -13.08
CA ASP A 572 -9.32 11.31 -12.64
C ASP A 572 -10.42 10.24 -12.86
N ARG A 573 -10.36 9.34 -13.87
CA ARG A 573 -11.48 8.39 -14.17
C ARG A 573 -11.07 7.12 -14.95
N VAL A 574 -12.07 6.37 -15.44
CA VAL A 574 -12.07 5.15 -16.28
C VAL A 574 -11.12 5.22 -17.51
N SER A 575 -10.65 6.42 -17.90
CA SER A 575 -9.55 6.66 -18.84
C SER A 575 -8.30 5.81 -18.57
N MET A 576 -8.04 5.45 -17.32
CA MET A 576 -6.98 4.51 -16.91
C MET A 576 -7.04 3.14 -17.61
N LEU A 577 -8.22 2.68 -18.04
CA LEU A 577 -8.37 1.38 -18.73
C LEU A 577 -7.85 1.42 -20.17
N PHE A 578 -7.85 2.59 -20.80
CA PHE A 578 -7.47 2.76 -22.20
C PHE A 578 -6.00 3.14 -22.38
N ALA A 579 -5.37 3.76 -21.38
CA ALA A 579 -3.96 4.18 -21.46
C ALA A 579 -2.99 3.01 -21.66
N PRO A 580 -3.06 1.87 -20.93
CA PRO A 580 -2.22 0.71 -21.19
C PRO A 580 -2.48 0.09 -22.57
N LEU A 581 -3.72 0.14 -23.07
CA LEU A 581 -4.12 -0.43 -24.36
C LEU A 581 -3.61 0.43 -25.53
N LEU A 582 -3.77 1.75 -25.44
CA LEU A 582 -3.19 2.72 -26.39
C LEU A 582 -1.66 2.66 -26.39
N PHE A 583 -1.04 2.58 -25.20
CA PHE A 583 0.41 2.44 -25.07
C PHE A 583 0.91 1.12 -25.65
N PHE A 584 0.20 0.02 -25.44
CA PHE A 584 0.51 -1.28 -26.03
C PHE A 584 0.36 -1.26 -27.56
N VAL A 585 -0.70 -0.65 -28.09
CA VAL A 585 -0.90 -0.46 -29.54
C VAL A 585 0.21 0.40 -30.14
N LEU A 586 0.63 1.48 -29.46
CA LEU A 586 1.76 2.32 -29.87
C LEU A 586 3.07 1.54 -29.86
N LEU A 587 3.36 0.80 -28.79
CA LEU A 587 4.53 -0.08 -28.70
C LEU A 587 4.52 -1.16 -29.78
N GLN A 588 3.35 -1.77 -30.05
CA GLN A 588 3.19 -2.77 -31.10
C GLN A 588 3.43 -2.17 -32.49
N GLY A 589 2.91 -0.97 -32.76
CA GLY A 589 3.15 -0.24 -34.00
C GLY A 589 4.60 0.23 -34.17
N LEU A 590 5.29 0.53 -33.07
CA LEU A 590 6.73 0.78 -33.07
C LEU A 590 7.51 -0.51 -33.30
N TRP A 591 7.13 -1.62 -32.66
CA TRP A 591 7.78 -2.92 -32.81
C TRP A 591 7.58 -3.59 -34.16
N SER A 592 6.43 -3.40 -34.80
CA SER A 592 6.18 -3.89 -36.17
C SER A 592 7.11 -3.23 -37.20
N ARG A 593 7.70 -2.07 -36.87
CA ARG A 593 8.72 -1.41 -37.72
C ARG A 593 10.12 -2.01 -37.57
N PHE A 594 10.37 -2.85 -36.56
CA PHE A 594 11.70 -3.43 -36.28
C PHE A 594 11.85 -4.91 -36.71
N GLY A 595 10.95 -5.43 -37.55
CA GLY A 595 11.27 -6.58 -38.41
C GLY A 595 10.14 -7.60 -38.63
N PRO A 596 10.11 -8.26 -39.81
CA PRO A 596 9.07 -9.23 -40.21
C PRO A 596 9.05 -10.54 -39.39
N SER A 597 10.12 -10.88 -38.65
CA SER A 597 10.18 -12.11 -37.84
C SER A 597 9.22 -12.13 -36.64
N LEU A 598 8.61 -10.99 -36.29
CA LEU A 598 7.64 -10.89 -35.20
C LEU A 598 6.25 -11.38 -35.64
N ALA A 599 5.83 -11.06 -36.86
CA ALA A 599 4.51 -11.43 -37.38
C ALA A 599 4.38 -12.94 -37.56
N GLU A 600 5.45 -13.62 -37.99
CA GLU A 600 5.48 -15.08 -38.18
C GLU A 600 5.51 -15.85 -36.86
N LYS A 601 6.20 -15.37 -35.81
CA LYS A 601 6.27 -16.03 -34.49
C LYS A 601 5.09 -15.72 -33.55
N MET A 602 4.37 -14.62 -33.78
CA MET A 602 3.14 -14.32 -33.03
C MET A 602 1.97 -15.24 -33.40
N THR A 603 2.07 -16.04 -34.46
CA THR A 603 0.99 -16.85 -35.03
C THR A 603 0.46 -17.94 -34.07
N ASP A 604 1.32 -18.61 -33.30
CA ASP A 604 0.92 -19.74 -32.43
C ASP A 604 -0.03 -19.36 -31.28
N HIS A 605 0.01 -18.11 -30.83
CA HIS A 605 -0.79 -17.61 -29.71
C HIS A 605 -1.67 -16.40 -30.06
N HIS A 606 -1.71 -15.99 -31.32
CA HIS A 606 -2.46 -14.82 -31.78
C HIS A 606 -3.95 -14.91 -31.45
N GLN A 607 -4.54 -16.10 -31.65
CA GLN A 607 -5.95 -16.33 -31.34
C GLN A 607 -6.22 -16.24 -29.84
N GLU A 608 -5.33 -16.78 -29.00
CA GLU A 608 -5.44 -16.68 -27.53
C GLU A 608 -5.36 -15.22 -27.07
N GLN A 609 -4.38 -14.46 -27.59
CA GLN A 609 -4.22 -13.04 -27.29
C GLN A 609 -5.48 -12.23 -27.66
N ARG A 610 -6.00 -12.43 -28.87
CA ARG A 610 -7.22 -11.77 -29.33
C ARG A 610 -8.43 -12.12 -28.46
N GLN A 611 -8.56 -13.39 -28.06
CA GLN A 611 -9.63 -13.82 -27.17
C GLN A 611 -9.51 -13.18 -25.78
N LEU A 612 -8.31 -13.12 -25.21
CA LEU A 612 -8.07 -12.45 -23.92
C LEU A 612 -8.39 -10.96 -23.98
N LEU A 613 -8.02 -10.27 -25.07
CA LEU A 613 -8.40 -8.87 -25.29
C LEU A 613 -9.93 -8.69 -25.28
N TRP A 614 -10.66 -9.56 -25.99
CA TRP A 614 -12.13 -9.54 -25.96
C TRP A 614 -12.71 -9.85 -24.59
N VAL A 615 -12.15 -10.83 -23.87
CA VAL A 615 -12.57 -11.14 -22.48
C VAL A 615 -12.40 -9.92 -21.57
N CYS A 616 -11.26 -9.22 -21.67
CA CYS A 616 -11.02 -7.99 -20.91
C CYS A 616 -11.99 -6.86 -21.30
N ALA A 617 -12.23 -6.67 -22.60
CA ALA A 617 -13.15 -5.65 -23.10
C ALA A 617 -14.58 -5.91 -22.63
N ILE A 618 -15.07 -7.15 -22.78
CA ILE A 618 -16.42 -7.56 -22.34
C ILE A 618 -16.54 -7.41 -20.82
N SER A 619 -15.53 -7.84 -20.05
CA SER A 619 -15.54 -7.67 -18.59
C SER A 619 -15.66 -6.20 -18.21
N THR A 620 -14.86 -5.34 -18.83
CA THR A 620 -14.87 -3.90 -18.56
C THR A 620 -16.22 -3.26 -18.88
N LEU A 621 -16.77 -3.53 -20.08
CA LEU A 621 -18.07 -3.01 -20.49
C LEU A 621 -19.20 -3.50 -19.57
N LEU A 622 -19.16 -4.77 -19.17
CA LEU A 622 -20.15 -5.33 -18.27
C LEU A 622 -20.08 -4.69 -16.88
N LEU A 623 -18.89 -4.38 -16.37
CA LEU A 623 -18.74 -3.66 -15.10
C LEU A 623 -19.25 -2.23 -15.16
N LEU A 624 -18.93 -1.51 -16.24
CA LEU A 624 -19.45 -0.16 -16.46
C LEU A 624 -20.98 -0.17 -16.58
N PHE A 625 -21.54 -1.15 -17.30
CA PHE A 625 -22.98 -1.31 -17.43
C PHE A 625 -23.65 -1.73 -16.11
N LEU A 626 -22.99 -2.53 -15.28
CA LEU A 626 -23.57 -2.94 -14.00
C LEU A 626 -23.57 -1.81 -12.96
N ALA A 627 -22.61 -0.89 -13.04
CA ALA A 627 -22.54 0.26 -12.16
C ALA A 627 -23.79 1.13 -12.33
N TYR A 628 -24.39 1.50 -11.19
CA TYR A 628 -25.49 2.46 -11.14
C TYR A 628 -25.02 3.73 -10.44
N GLY A 629 -24.18 3.61 -9.40
CA GLY A 629 -23.77 4.72 -8.56
C GLY A 629 -24.93 5.27 -7.74
N ALA A 630 -24.62 6.06 -6.71
CA ALA A 630 -25.58 6.99 -6.15
C ALA A 630 -25.68 8.18 -7.12
N ALA A 631 -26.87 8.55 -7.58
CA ALA A 631 -27.05 9.83 -8.25
C ALA A 631 -26.48 10.93 -7.31
N PRO A 632 -25.60 11.83 -7.80
CA PRO A 632 -25.02 12.88 -6.98
C PRO A 632 -26.07 13.82 -6.39
#